data_AF-A0A7W1PJT6-F1
#
_entry.id   AF-A0A7W1PJT6-F1
#
_cell.length_a   1.000
_cell.length_b   1.000
_cell.length_c   1.000
_cell.angle_alpha   90.00
_cell.angle_beta   90.00
_cell.angle_gamma   90.00
#
_symmetry.space_group_name_H-M   'P 1'
#
loop_
_entity.id
_entity.type
_entity.pdbx_description
1 polymer ?
#
loop_
_entity_poly.entity_id
_entity_poly.type
_entity_poly.pdbx_seq_one_letter_code
_entity_poly.pdbx_strand_id
1 'polypeptide(L)' 'MKLLTEAPEHSRQTTHMLFAAHHLERLGDRVTNIGEDVVYLATGQVEDLNT' A
#
# COMPACT_ATOMS: atom_id res chain seq x y z
N MET A 1 0.43 -17.15 -5.81
CA MET A 1 1.39 -18.26 -6.06
C MET A 1 1.02 -19.09 -7.28
N LYS A 2 -0.23 -19.54 -7.47
CA LYS A 2 -0.65 -20.35 -8.63
C LYS A 2 -0.25 -19.78 -10.01
N LEU A 3 -0.48 -18.49 -10.25
CA LEU A 3 -0.10 -17.82 -11.52
C LEU A 3 1.42 -17.80 -11.79
N LEU A 4 2.25 -17.81 -10.74
CA LEU A 4 3.71 -17.85 -10.86
C LEU A 4 4.22 -19.24 -11.28
N THR A 5 3.47 -20.30 -10.96
CA THR A 5 3.81 -21.69 -11.26
C THR A 5 3.10 -22.25 -12.49
N GLU A 6 1.90 -21.76 -12.83
CA GLU A 6 1.08 -22.28 -13.94
C GLU A 6 1.46 -21.68 -15.31
N ALA A 7 2.06 -20.48 -15.34
CA ALA A 7 2.45 -19.78 -16.57
C ALA A 7 3.84 -19.10 -16.40
N PRO A 8 4.94 -19.88 -16.43
CA PRO A 8 6.28 -19.38 -16.13
C PRO A 8 6.75 -18.25 -17.07
N GLU A 9 6.26 -18.19 -18.31
CA GLU A 9 6.48 -17.07 -19.23
C GLU A 9 5.98 -15.72 -18.69
N HIS A 10 4.92 -15.73 -17.88
CA HIS A 10 4.32 -14.52 -17.28
C HIS A 10 4.83 -14.24 -15.85
N SER A 11 5.68 -15.12 -15.30
CA SER A 11 6.20 -15.02 -13.93
C SER A 11 6.92 -13.69 -13.64
N ARG A 12 7.77 -13.22 -14.56
CA ARG A 12 8.48 -11.94 -14.41
C ARG A 12 7.53 -10.74 -14.35
N GLN A 13 6.55 -10.69 -15.26
CA GLN A 13 5.54 -9.63 -15.28
C GLN A 13 4.70 -9.63 -14.00
N THR A 14 4.26 -10.82 -13.56
CA THR A 14 3.51 -11.00 -12.31
C THR A 14 4.29 -10.50 -11.10
N THR A 15 5.60 -10.77 -11.07
CA THR A 15 6.50 -10.31 -10.01
C THR A 15 6.60 -8.79 -9.99
N HIS A 16 6.76 -8.14 -11.14
CA HIS A 16 6.76 -6.67 -11.23
C HIS A 16 5.43 -6.06 -10.76
N MET A 17 4.30 -6.68 -11.13
CA MET A 17 2.99 -6.22 -10.68
C MET A 17 2.82 -6.38 -9.16
N LEU A 18 3.34 -7.46 -8.58
CA LEU A 18 3.32 -7.65 -7.13
C LEU A 18 4.13 -6.59 -6.40
N PHE A 19 5.33 -6.26 -6.88
CA PHE A 19 6.12 -5.17 -6.32
C PHE A 19 5.43 -3.81 -6.49
N ALA A 20 4.82 -3.55 -7.66
CA ALA A 20 4.06 -2.33 -7.88
C ALA A 20 2.88 -2.21 -6.89
N ALA A 21 2.09 -3.27 -6.72
CA ALA A 21 1.00 -3.31 -5.76
C ALA A 21 1.48 -3.07 -4.32
N HIS A 22 2.59 -3.71 -3.93
CA HIS A 22 3.18 -3.51 -2.61
C HIS A 22 3.66 -2.07 -2.39
N HIS A 23 4.28 -1.45 -3.39
CA HIS A 23 4.68 -0.04 -3.28
C HIS A 23 3.48 0.90 -3.18
N LEU A 24 2.38 0.61 -3.88
CA LEU A 24 1.14 1.37 -3.77
C LEU A 24 0.49 1.23 -2.40
N GLU A 25 0.45 0.02 -1.83
CA GLU A 25 0.00 -0.22 -0.45
C GLU A 25 0.83 0.62 0.54
N ARG A 26 2.17 0.54 0.45
CA ARG A 26 3.08 1.30 1.32
C ARG A 26 2.95 2.82 1.15
N LEU A 27 2.61 3.28 -0.05
CA LEU A 27 2.32 4.69 -0.33
C LEU A 27 1.03 5.11 0.35
N GLY A 28 -0.04 4.31 0.22
CA GLY A 28 -1.32 4.54 0.88
C GLY A 28 -1.19 4.69 2.39
N ASP A 29 -0.50 3.75 3.05
CA ASP A 29 -0.21 3.77 4.49
C ASP A 29 0.47 5.09 4.92
N ARG A 30 1.45 5.56 4.15
CA ARG A 30 2.13 6.84 4.45
C ARG A 30 1.23 8.05 4.26
N VAL A 31 0.36 8.02 3.25
CA VAL A 31 -0.62 9.08 3.03
C VAL A 31 -1.60 9.14 4.19
N THR A 32 -2.05 7.99 4.71
CA THR A 32 -2.91 7.95 5.90
C THR A 32 -2.21 8.57 7.10
N ASN A 33 -0.97 8.16 7.41
CA ASN A 33 -0.22 8.72 8.55
C ASN A 33 -0.06 10.25 8.44
N ILE A 34 0.22 10.77 7.25
CA ILE A 34 0.29 12.23 7.04
C ILE A 34 -1.08 12.90 7.27
N GLY A 35 -2.16 12.26 6.84
CA GLY A 35 -3.51 12.74 7.11
C GLY A 35 -3.84 12.81 8.59
N GLU A 36 -3.49 11.76 9.35
CA GLU A 36 -3.64 11.70 10.81
C GLU A 36 -2.84 12.81 11.50
N ASP A 37 -1.59 13.02 11.10
CA ASP A 37 -0.76 14.12 11.61
C ASP A 37 -1.40 15.50 11.34
N VAL A 38 -1.98 15.72 10.16
CA VAL A 38 -2.68 16.97 9.81
C VAL A 38 -3.92 17.17 10.67
N VAL A 39 -4.72 16.12 10.89
CA VAL A 39 -5.89 16.17 11.78
C VAL A 39 -5.47 16.52 13.20
N TYR A 40 -4.41 15.89 13.70
CA TYR A 40 -3.86 16.18 15.02
C TYR A 40 -3.37 17.63 15.13
N LEU A 41 -2.63 18.13 14.14
CA LEU A 41 -2.16 19.51 14.10
C LEU A 41 -3.32 20.53 14.11
N ALA A 42 -4.44 20.22 13.46
CA ALA A 42 -5.58 21.12 13.36
C ALA A 42 -6.52 21.07 14.58
N THR A 43 -6.70 19.89 15.19
CA THR A 43 -7.74 19.64 16.20
C THR A 43 -7.20 19.30 17.58
N GLY A 44 -5.93 18.89 17.67
CA GLY A 44 -5.32 18.32 18.87
C GLY A 44 -5.83 16.91 19.22
N GLN A 45 -6.64 16.27 18.37
CA GLN A 45 -7.15 14.91 18.58
C GLN A 45 -6.37 13.90 17.73
N VAL A 46 -6.12 12.72 18.30
CA VAL A 46 -5.52 11.59 17.58
C VAL A 46 -6.65 10.76 17.00
N GLU A 47 -6.69 10.66 15.67
CA GLU A 47 -7.68 9.89 14.93
C GLU A 47 -6.96 8.79 14.14
N ASP A 48 -7.58 7.61 14.05
CA ASP A 48 -7.13 6.49 13.19
C ASP A 48 -7.98 6.50 11.92
N LEU A 49 -7.36 6.82 10.79
CA LEU A 49 -8.03 6.97 9.50
C LEU A 49 -8.06 5.67 8.69
N ASN A 50 -7.48 4.57 9.19
CA ASN A 50 -7.44 3.26 8.55
C ASN A 50 -8.53 2.29 9.05
N THR A 51 -9.59 2.78 9.71
CA THR A 51 -10.71 1.95 10.20
C THR A 51 -11.56 1.33 9.09
#